data_AF-A0A1E3PK36-F1
#
_entry.id   AF-A0A1E3PK36-F1
#
_cell.length_a   1.000
_cell.length_b   1.000
_cell.length_c   1.000
_cell.angle_alpha   90.00
_cell.angle_beta   90.00
_cell.angle_gamma   90.00
#
_symmetry.space_group_name_H-M   'P 1'
#
loop_
_entity.id
_entity.type
_entity.pdbx_description
1 polymer ?
#
loop_
_entity_poly.entity_id
_entity_poly.type
_entity_poly.pdbx_seq_one_letter_code
_entity_poly.pdbx_strand_id
1 'polypeptide(L)'
;MRPFNTGHEELVHDISYDFYGRRLVTCSSDQHIKVFEKNNETQSWDLSDSWKAHDSSIVRVIWASPEFGQILASCSHDGTVKIWEEDVREPINSGKRWKRVATFSDFDGPIYDVAFCPSHHGLKIGTIGSDGVVRILEAMDPNSLRNWSSVQEIPLLAETPSWNLQSAFALEWAPSKFGNEMFVVSSLDQGFIYQRNDNGKYFCVATLPEHQGLIRDVAWAASMGRTYQLIATACKDGHVRIFKVTNANGGNSTFLPNHSSSFSLSTNLIIELVSKFDEHSGEVWRVSWNLTGTVLSSAGDDGKVRLWKASYSNEFQCMAVISAEQPNL
;
A
#
# COMPACT_ATOMS: atom_id res chain seq x y z
N MET A 1 -10.56 -11.12 21.65
CA MET A 1 -10.18 -9.69 21.63
C MET A 1 -11.44 -8.87 21.71
N ARG A 2 -11.48 -7.80 22.49
CA ARG A 2 -12.60 -6.86 22.51
C ARG A 2 -12.26 -5.66 21.63
N PRO A 3 -13.24 -5.02 20.97
CA PRO A 3 -12.99 -3.73 20.33
C PRO A 3 -12.51 -2.72 21.36
N PHE A 4 -11.62 -1.81 20.95
CA PHE A 4 -11.14 -0.71 21.77
C PHE A 4 -11.38 0.61 21.03
N ASN A 5 -11.48 1.70 21.79
CA ASN A 5 -11.70 3.02 21.22
C ASN A 5 -10.36 3.65 20.86
N THR A 6 -10.20 4.12 19.62
CA THR A 6 -8.96 4.79 19.16
C THR A 6 -8.80 6.18 19.80
N GLY A 7 -9.91 6.80 20.23
CA GLY A 7 -9.89 8.16 20.78
C GLY A 7 -9.58 9.23 19.72
N HIS A 8 -9.80 8.92 18.44
CA HIS A 8 -9.87 9.93 17.37
C HIS A 8 -11.24 10.62 17.40
N GLU A 9 -11.26 11.91 17.08
CA GLU A 9 -12.50 12.71 17.06
C GLU A 9 -13.25 12.58 15.72
N GLU A 10 -12.51 12.24 14.67
CA GLU A 10 -12.99 12.14 13.29
C GLU A 10 -12.65 10.78 12.68
N LEU A 11 -13.13 10.56 11.45
CA LEU A 11 -12.94 9.32 10.69
C LEU A 11 -11.47 8.89 10.62
N VAL A 12 -11.21 7.63 10.97
CA VAL A 12 -9.90 6.98 10.82
C VAL A 12 -9.76 6.51 9.38
N HIS A 13 -8.71 6.95 8.69
CA HIS A 13 -8.49 6.62 7.29
C HIS A 13 -7.64 5.38 7.10
N ASP A 14 -6.59 5.21 7.90
CA ASP A 14 -5.65 4.11 7.75
C ASP A 14 -5.10 3.60 9.07
N ILE A 15 -4.68 2.34 9.04
CA ILE A 15 -4.13 1.61 10.15
C ILE A 15 -2.97 0.76 9.63
N SER A 16 -1.83 0.81 10.31
CA SER A 16 -0.66 0.00 9.93
C SER A 16 -0.03 -0.67 11.14
N TYR A 17 0.33 -1.95 10.99
CA TYR A 17 1.06 -2.71 11.98
C TYR A 17 2.57 -2.47 11.84
N ASP A 18 3.28 -2.51 12.97
CA ASP A 18 4.73 -2.62 12.92
C ASP A 18 5.16 -3.99 12.38
N PHE A 19 6.43 -4.12 12.01
CA PHE A 19 7.01 -5.36 11.49
C PHE A 19 6.79 -6.58 12.43
N TYR A 20 6.72 -6.34 13.75
CA TYR A 20 6.57 -7.39 14.75
C TYR A 20 5.10 -7.70 15.12
N GLY A 21 4.13 -6.94 14.61
CA GLY A 21 2.71 -7.05 14.96
C GLY A 21 2.39 -6.74 16.42
N ARG A 22 3.24 -5.98 17.11
CA ARG A 22 3.10 -5.58 18.51
C ARG A 22 2.67 -4.13 18.67
N ARG A 23 2.87 -3.31 17.64
CA ARG A 23 2.48 -1.91 17.63
C ARG A 23 1.55 -1.65 16.45
N LEU A 24 0.65 -0.70 16.66
CA LEU A 24 -0.34 -0.27 15.69
C LEU A 24 -0.24 1.24 15.59
N VAL A 25 -0.23 1.77 14.37
CA VAL A 25 -0.39 3.20 14.14
C VAL A 25 -1.72 3.45 13.45
N THR A 26 -2.40 4.52 13.84
CA THR A 26 -3.65 4.97 13.22
C THR A 26 -3.54 6.43 12.82
N CYS A 27 -4.21 6.80 11.74
CA CYS A 27 -4.32 8.19 11.29
C CYS A 27 -5.76 8.56 10.95
N SER A 28 -6.11 9.84 11.15
CA SER A 28 -7.48 10.32 11.04
C SER A 28 -7.56 11.71 10.39
N SER A 29 -8.77 12.07 9.96
CA SER A 29 -9.17 13.43 9.59
C SER A 29 -8.94 14.46 10.71
N ASP A 30 -8.86 14.03 11.98
CA ASP A 30 -8.59 14.91 13.13
C ASP A 30 -7.15 15.46 13.18
N GLN A 31 -6.34 15.17 12.15
CA GLN A 31 -4.96 15.65 11.98
C GLN A 31 -3.96 15.03 12.98
N HIS A 32 -4.38 13.99 13.72
CA HIS A 32 -3.54 13.30 14.68
C HIS A 32 -3.09 11.93 14.17
N ILE A 33 -1.89 11.55 14.61
CA ILE A 33 -1.41 10.18 14.55
C ILE A 33 -1.42 9.64 15.98
N LYS A 34 -1.87 8.39 16.12
CA LYS A 34 -1.86 7.68 17.39
C LYS A 34 -1.12 6.37 17.22
N VAL A 35 -0.24 6.06 18.18
CA VAL A 35 0.47 4.79 18.23
C VAL A 35 -0.01 4.02 19.44
N PHE A 36 -0.35 2.75 19.25
CA PHE A 36 -0.79 1.83 20.27
C PHE A 36 0.20 0.69 20.40
N GLU A 37 0.42 0.23 21.63
CA GLU A 37 1.25 -0.93 21.92
C GLU A 37 0.38 -2.04 22.50
N LYS A 38 0.63 -3.28 22.04
CA LYS A 38 -0.10 -4.45 22.49
C LYS A 38 0.49 -4.96 23.79
N ASN A 39 -0.31 -4.95 24.85
CA ASN A 39 0.08 -5.52 26.13
C ASN A 39 0.01 -7.06 26.07
N ASN A 40 1.12 -7.72 26.39
CA ASN A 40 1.23 -9.19 26.28
C ASN A 40 0.36 -9.92 27.31
N GLU A 41 0.13 -9.34 28.48
CA GLU A 41 -0.60 -9.98 29.58
C GLU A 41 -2.11 -9.86 29.38
N THR A 42 -2.60 -8.65 29.12
CA THR A 42 -4.02 -8.36 28.97
C THR A 42 -4.54 -8.61 27.55
N GLN A 43 -3.64 -8.73 26.56
CA GLN A 43 -3.97 -8.73 25.14
C GLN A 43 -4.81 -7.51 24.72
N SER A 44 -4.68 -6.39 25.45
CA SER A 44 -5.27 -5.09 25.13
C SER A 44 -4.31 -4.23 24.30
N TRP A 45 -4.89 -3.29 23.55
CA TRP A 45 -4.15 -2.24 22.88
C TRP A 45 -4.19 -0.99 23.75
N ASP A 46 -3.03 -0.55 24.21
CA ASP A 46 -2.89 0.60 25.09
C ASP A 46 -2.24 1.75 24.30
N LEU A 47 -2.72 2.98 24.51
CA LEU A 47 -2.20 4.16 23.80
C LEU A 47 -0.76 4.44 24.24
N SER A 48 0.16 4.41 23.27
CA SER A 48 1.57 4.74 23.48
C SER A 48 1.84 6.22 23.30
N ASP A 49 1.34 6.85 22.26
CA ASP A 49 1.45 8.31 22.09
C ASP A 49 0.41 8.85 21.13
N SER A 50 0.10 10.14 21.25
CA SER A 50 -0.82 10.87 20.37
C SER A 50 -0.32 12.28 20.15
N TRP A 51 -0.18 12.70 18.89
CA TRP A 51 0.28 14.05 18.55
C TRP A 51 -0.37 14.56 17.27
N LYS A 52 -0.44 15.88 17.16
CA LYS A 52 -0.87 16.55 15.92
C LYS A 52 0.28 16.49 14.90
N ALA A 53 0.04 15.84 13.77
CA ALA A 53 1.07 15.57 12.77
C ALA A 53 0.99 16.52 11.55
N HIS A 54 -0.23 16.81 11.09
CA HIS A 54 -0.51 17.53 9.86
C HIS A 54 -1.47 18.70 10.11
N ASP A 55 -1.68 19.53 9.08
CA ASP A 55 -2.60 20.68 9.12
C ASP A 55 -3.93 20.38 8.39
N SER A 56 -4.06 19.17 7.85
CA SER A 56 -5.26 18.63 7.20
C SER A 56 -5.38 17.13 7.47
N SER A 57 -6.39 16.50 6.87
CA SER A 57 -6.72 15.09 7.01
C SER A 57 -5.55 14.18 6.59
N ILE A 58 -5.19 13.24 7.46
CA ILE A 58 -4.11 12.28 7.22
C ILE A 58 -4.70 11.02 6.58
N VAL A 59 -4.29 10.70 5.36
CA VAL A 59 -4.92 9.66 4.53
C VAL A 59 -4.24 8.30 4.73
N ARG A 60 -2.92 8.27 4.81
CA ARG A 60 -2.13 7.04 4.98
C ARG A 60 -1.02 7.22 6.00
N VAL A 61 -0.70 6.12 6.67
CA VAL A 61 0.41 6.04 7.61
C VAL A 61 1.05 4.67 7.53
N ILE A 62 2.38 4.60 7.50
CA ILE A 62 3.10 3.34 7.31
C ILE A 62 4.39 3.31 8.12
N TRP A 63 4.74 2.12 8.61
CA TRP A 63 6.00 1.85 9.30
C TRP A 63 7.12 1.55 8.29
N ALA A 64 8.32 2.06 8.57
CA ALA A 64 9.51 1.62 7.89
C ALA A 64 9.98 0.25 8.40
N SER A 65 10.93 -0.36 7.68
CA SER A 65 11.63 -1.55 8.18
C SER A 65 12.38 -1.22 9.48
N PRO A 66 12.33 -2.10 10.50
CA PRO A 66 13.00 -1.88 11.78
C PRO A 66 14.53 -1.81 11.67
N GLU A 67 15.12 -2.22 10.53
CA GLU A 67 16.57 -2.10 10.30
C GLU A 67 17.05 -0.64 10.25
N PHE A 68 16.17 0.30 9.92
CA PHE A 68 16.45 1.73 9.90
C PHE A 68 16.06 2.44 11.20
N GLY A 69 15.53 1.69 12.18
CA GLY A 69 14.97 2.24 13.42
C GLY A 69 13.45 2.34 13.39
N GLN A 70 12.90 3.06 14.37
CA GLN A 70 11.45 3.25 14.53
C GLN A 70 11.02 4.50 13.79
N ILE A 71 10.66 4.31 12.52
CA ILE A 71 10.31 5.39 11.60
C ILE A 71 8.87 5.19 11.10
N LEU A 72 8.14 6.29 11.04
CA LEU A 72 6.83 6.38 10.42
C LEU A 72 6.84 7.38 9.26
N ALA A 73 6.11 7.07 8.20
CA ALA A 73 5.75 8.03 7.17
C ALA A 73 4.24 8.30 7.23
N SER A 74 3.85 9.55 7.04
CA SER A 74 2.45 9.96 6.93
C SER A 74 2.24 10.88 5.74
N CYS A 75 1.12 10.71 5.05
CA CYS A 75 0.70 11.62 3.98
C CYS A 75 -0.66 12.24 4.28
N SER A 76 -0.88 13.44 3.75
CA SER A 76 -2.04 14.26 4.09
C SER A 76 -2.58 15.03 2.89
N HIS A 77 -3.84 15.44 3.01
CA HIS A 77 -4.49 16.38 2.10
C HIS A 77 -3.90 17.79 2.17
N ASP A 78 -2.99 18.09 3.11
CA ASP A 78 -2.24 19.36 3.15
C ASP A 78 -1.13 19.44 2.08
N GLY A 79 -0.96 18.39 1.27
CA GLY A 79 0.07 18.34 0.24
C GLY A 79 1.46 18.07 0.80
N THR A 80 1.55 17.49 2.01
CA THR A 80 2.84 17.16 2.62
C THR A 80 2.97 15.68 2.97
N VAL A 81 4.18 15.17 2.81
CA VAL A 81 4.62 13.90 3.43
C VAL A 81 5.56 14.23 4.57
N LYS A 82 5.32 13.64 5.73
CA LYS A 82 6.15 13.84 6.93
C LYS A 82 6.73 12.51 7.39
N ILE A 83 7.99 12.56 7.79
CA ILE A 83 8.71 11.42 8.37
C ILE A 83 8.92 11.69 9.85
N TRP A 84 8.66 10.67 10.66
CA TRP A 84 8.71 10.74 12.11
C TRP A 84 9.66 9.67 12.64
N GLU A 85 10.44 10.02 13.64
CA GLU A 85 11.33 9.12 14.37
C GLU A 85 10.91 9.08 15.84
N GLU A 86 10.89 7.87 16.42
CA GLU A 86 10.57 7.69 17.84
C GLU A 86 11.78 8.02 18.73
N ASP A 87 11.64 9.01 19.62
CA ASP A 87 12.56 9.26 20.71
C ASP A 87 12.12 8.51 21.97
N VAL A 88 12.77 7.36 22.22
CA VAL A 88 12.46 6.49 23.36
C VAL A 88 12.68 7.18 24.72
N ARG A 89 13.45 8.27 24.77
CA ARG A 89 13.75 9.02 26.01
C ARG A 89 12.56 9.82 26.52
N GLU A 90 11.66 10.21 25.63
CA GLU A 90 10.44 10.92 26.00
C GLU A 90 9.43 9.94 26.60
N PRO A 91 8.69 10.32 27.66
CA PRO A 91 7.72 9.43 28.28
C PRO A 91 6.58 9.10 27.31
N ILE A 92 5.96 7.94 27.54
CA ILE A 92 4.75 7.48 26.87
C ILE A 92 3.63 8.50 27.11
N ASN A 93 2.81 8.75 26.09
CA ASN A 93 1.69 9.69 26.10
C ASN A 93 2.08 11.15 26.42
N SER A 94 3.28 11.55 26.00
CA SER A 94 3.78 12.93 26.16
C SER A 94 3.38 13.86 25.01
N GLY A 95 2.94 13.29 23.87
CA GLY A 95 2.72 13.99 22.61
C GLY A 95 4.00 14.49 21.94
N LYS A 96 5.17 14.13 22.47
CA LYS A 96 6.50 14.56 21.98
C LYS A 96 7.42 13.39 21.68
N ARG A 97 6.95 12.15 21.84
CA ARG A 97 7.74 10.94 21.63
C ARG A 97 8.12 10.78 20.17
N TRP A 98 7.28 11.23 19.26
CA TRP A 98 7.54 11.21 17.83
C TRP A 98 8.03 12.57 17.34
N LYS A 99 9.27 12.61 16.88
CA LYS A 99 9.91 13.83 16.36
C LYS A 99 9.87 13.82 14.84
N ARG A 100 9.44 14.93 14.27
CA ARG A 100 9.45 15.13 12.82
C ARG A 100 10.89 15.32 12.33
N VAL A 101 11.37 14.41 11.49
CA VAL A 101 12.74 14.44 10.95
C VAL A 101 12.82 15.03 9.55
N ALA A 102 11.78 14.85 8.74
CA ALA A 102 11.69 15.39 7.39
C ALA A 102 10.26 15.85 7.06
N THR A 103 10.14 16.80 6.14
CA THR A 103 8.88 17.28 5.58
C THR A 103 9.09 17.56 4.11
N PHE A 104 8.25 16.96 3.28
CA PHE A 104 8.23 17.17 1.84
C PHE A 104 6.97 17.94 1.50
N SER A 105 7.13 19.10 0.89
CA SER A 105 6.03 20.00 0.52
C SER A 105 6.11 20.43 -0.94
N ASP A 106 6.82 19.64 -1.76
CA ASP A 106 7.05 19.93 -3.18
C ASP A 106 5.84 19.54 -4.07
N PHE A 107 4.73 19.14 -3.45
CA PHE A 107 3.55 18.61 -4.12
C PHE A 107 2.51 19.69 -4.39
N ASP A 108 1.96 19.69 -5.60
CA ASP A 108 0.84 20.57 -5.98
C ASP A 108 -0.49 19.83 -5.78
N GLY A 109 -0.90 19.71 -4.51
CA GLY A 109 -2.21 19.18 -4.11
C GLY A 109 -2.18 18.00 -3.13
N PRO A 110 -3.36 17.44 -2.79
CA PRO A 110 -3.50 16.35 -1.83
C PRO A 110 -2.73 15.09 -2.19
N ILE A 111 -2.17 14.43 -1.18
CA ILE A 111 -1.48 13.14 -1.32
C ILE A 111 -2.41 12.03 -0.85
N TYR A 112 -2.52 10.96 -1.65
CA TYR A 112 -3.47 9.87 -1.41
C TYR A 112 -2.81 8.61 -0.88
N ASP A 113 -1.57 8.34 -1.27
CA ASP A 113 -0.87 7.15 -0.81
C ASP A 113 0.63 7.35 -0.62
N VAL A 114 1.18 6.56 0.31
CA VAL A 114 2.59 6.52 0.67
C VAL A 114 2.98 5.09 1.06
N ALA A 115 4.01 4.56 0.44
CA ALA A 115 4.51 3.22 0.77
C ALA A 115 6.04 3.19 0.81
N PHE A 116 6.59 2.49 1.81
CA PHE A 116 8.02 2.23 1.91
C PHE A 116 8.46 1.16 0.91
N CYS A 117 9.59 1.40 0.25
CA CYS A 117 10.27 0.38 -0.52
C CYS A 117 10.82 -0.70 0.41
N PRO A 118 10.82 -1.97 -0.01
CA PRO A 118 11.44 -3.05 0.74
C PRO A 118 12.88 -2.73 1.17
N SER A 119 13.21 -3.16 2.38
CA SER A 119 14.39 -2.71 3.11
C SER A 119 15.73 -2.97 2.39
N HIS A 120 15.81 -4.05 1.62
CA HIS A 120 16.98 -4.42 0.82
C HIS A 120 17.32 -3.44 -0.33
N HIS A 121 16.41 -2.54 -0.71
CA HIS A 121 16.65 -1.48 -1.69
C HIS A 121 17.04 -0.14 -1.07
N GLY A 122 17.23 -0.10 0.25
CA GLY A 122 17.49 1.10 1.03
C GLY A 122 16.20 1.77 1.51
N LEU A 123 16.37 2.88 2.21
CA LEU A 123 15.25 3.66 2.75
C LEU A 123 14.68 4.56 1.65
N LYS A 124 13.68 4.04 0.94
CA LYS A 124 12.93 4.78 -0.08
C LYS A 124 11.44 4.77 0.19
N ILE A 125 10.76 5.79 -0.32
CA ILE A 125 9.32 5.96 -0.22
C ILE A 125 8.77 6.28 -1.60
N GLY A 126 7.68 5.61 -1.98
CA GLY A 126 6.86 5.99 -3.13
C GLY A 126 5.65 6.76 -2.65
N THR A 127 5.35 7.89 -3.30
CA THR A 127 4.20 8.75 -2.99
C THR A 127 3.42 9.05 -4.26
N ILE A 128 2.10 9.14 -4.15
CA ILE A 128 1.22 9.56 -5.24
C ILE A 128 0.18 10.56 -4.75
N GLY A 129 -0.01 11.64 -5.51
CA GLY A 129 -0.97 12.70 -5.21
C GLY A 129 -1.97 12.97 -6.33
N SER A 130 -2.77 14.02 -6.13
CA SER A 130 -3.78 14.47 -7.09
C SER A 130 -3.22 14.93 -8.42
N ASP A 131 -1.94 15.29 -8.46
CA ASP A 131 -1.23 15.66 -9.68
C ASP A 131 -1.00 14.47 -10.62
N GLY A 132 -1.24 13.23 -10.15
CA GLY A 132 -1.02 12.02 -10.93
C GLY A 132 0.45 11.73 -11.18
N VAL A 133 1.36 12.29 -10.37
CA VAL A 133 2.80 12.06 -10.47
C VAL A 133 3.24 11.15 -9.33
N VAL A 134 3.80 9.99 -9.67
CA VAL A 134 4.50 9.14 -8.69
C VAL A 134 5.86 9.74 -8.42
N ARG A 135 6.17 9.99 -7.16
CA ARG A 135 7.49 10.44 -6.73
C ARG A 135 8.14 9.39 -5.86
N ILE A 136 9.40 9.08 -6.16
CA ILE A 136 10.24 8.18 -5.39
C ILE A 136 11.26 9.02 -4.64
N LEU A 137 11.17 9.00 -3.31
CA LEU A 137 12.05 9.72 -2.40
C LEU A 137 13.03 8.72 -1.78
N GLU A 138 14.31 9.06 -1.73
CA GLU A 138 15.37 8.24 -1.13
C GLU A 138 16.11 9.02 -0.04
N ALA A 139 16.39 8.36 1.08
CA ALA A 139 17.28 8.89 2.10
C ALA A 139 18.73 8.67 1.65
N MET A 140 19.46 9.77 1.43
CA MET A 140 20.85 9.71 0.93
C MET A 140 21.82 9.11 1.95
N ASP A 141 21.51 9.24 3.24
CA ASP A 141 22.26 8.63 4.33
C ASP A 141 21.27 7.99 5.32
N PRO A 142 21.29 6.64 5.48
CA PRO A 142 20.45 5.96 6.45
C PRO A 142 20.68 6.42 7.90
N ASN A 143 21.86 6.97 8.22
CA ASN A 143 22.17 7.47 9.56
C ASN A 143 21.62 8.89 9.81
N SER A 144 21.34 9.63 8.73
CA SER A 144 20.81 11.00 8.80
C SER A 144 19.48 11.06 8.06
N LEU A 145 18.41 10.72 8.79
CA LEU A 145 17.02 10.72 8.30
C LEU A 145 16.47 12.11 7.93
N ARG A 146 17.29 13.15 7.98
CA ARG A 146 16.94 14.51 7.56
C ARG A 146 17.19 14.75 6.07
N ASN A 147 18.12 14.01 5.49
CA ASN A 147 18.60 14.25 4.13
C ASN A 147 17.91 13.28 3.16
N TRP A 148 16.79 13.74 2.62
CA TRP A 148 16.05 13.02 1.60
C TRP A 148 16.05 13.79 0.28
N SER A 149 16.05 13.07 -0.83
CA SER A 149 16.00 13.65 -2.17
C SER A 149 14.96 12.92 -3.03
N SER A 150 14.35 13.66 -3.96
CA SER A 150 13.52 13.06 -5.01
C SER A 150 14.43 12.45 -6.07
N VAL A 151 14.36 11.12 -6.21
CA VAL A 151 15.17 10.35 -7.16
C VAL A 151 14.51 10.34 -8.53
N GLN A 152 13.19 10.18 -8.55
CA GLN A 152 12.44 10.12 -9.79
C GLN A 152 11.01 10.61 -9.61
N GLU A 153 10.55 11.37 -10.61
CA GLU A 153 9.17 11.75 -10.81
C GLU A 153 8.64 11.08 -12.08
N ILE A 154 7.48 10.45 -11.99
CA ILE A 154 6.87 9.68 -13.07
C ILE A 154 5.44 10.21 -13.26
N PRO A 155 5.19 11.03 -14.29
CA PRO A 155 3.83 11.46 -14.59
C PRO A 155 3.02 10.28 -15.16
N LEU A 156 1.92 9.94 -14.49
CA LEU A 156 0.97 8.91 -14.95
C LEU A 156 -0.15 9.52 -15.81
N LEU A 157 -0.64 10.69 -15.40
CA LEU A 157 -1.73 11.40 -16.05
C LEU A 157 -1.18 12.56 -16.88
N ALA A 158 -1.70 12.72 -18.10
CA ALA A 158 -1.35 13.86 -18.97
C ALA A 158 -2.07 15.15 -18.54
N GLU A 159 -3.24 15.02 -17.91
CA GLU A 159 -4.04 16.12 -17.38
C GLU A 159 -4.45 15.80 -15.94
N THR A 160 -4.43 16.80 -15.06
CA THR A 160 -4.82 16.61 -13.67
C THR A 160 -6.35 16.47 -13.56
N PRO A 161 -6.85 15.47 -12.81
CA PRO A 161 -8.29 15.30 -12.63
C PRO A 161 -8.87 16.52 -11.91
N SER A 162 -10.08 16.94 -12.30
CA SER A 162 -10.74 18.07 -11.65
C SER A 162 -10.95 17.83 -10.17
N TRP A 163 -10.67 18.84 -9.33
CA TRP A 163 -10.79 18.81 -7.86
C TRP A 163 -12.14 18.31 -7.30
N ASN A 164 -13.21 18.30 -8.11
CA ASN A 164 -14.55 17.87 -7.72
C ASN A 164 -14.87 16.40 -8.01
N LEU A 165 -13.98 15.67 -8.70
CA LEU A 165 -14.23 14.26 -9.03
C LEU A 165 -13.62 13.34 -7.97
N GLN A 166 -14.32 12.25 -7.65
CA GLN A 166 -13.73 11.19 -6.84
C GLN A 166 -12.49 10.66 -7.56
N SER A 167 -11.32 10.89 -6.97
CA SER A 167 -10.06 10.32 -7.42
C SER A 167 -9.60 9.24 -6.45
N ALA A 168 -8.98 8.20 -6.98
CA ALA A 168 -8.46 7.09 -6.21
C ALA A 168 -7.07 6.77 -6.74
N PHE A 169 -6.11 6.74 -5.82
CA PHE A 169 -4.74 6.39 -6.11
C PHE A 169 -4.27 5.44 -5.02
N ALA A 170 -3.55 4.40 -5.41
CA ALA A 170 -2.92 3.48 -4.47
C ALA A 170 -1.55 3.07 -5.02
N LEU A 171 -0.60 2.82 -4.13
CA LEU A 171 0.77 2.47 -4.46
C LEU A 171 1.26 1.40 -3.51
N GLU A 172 1.83 0.33 -4.06
CA GLU A 172 2.40 -0.74 -3.27
C GLU A 172 3.66 -1.30 -3.93
N TRP A 173 4.70 -1.53 -3.12
CA TRP A 173 5.97 -2.07 -3.60
C TRP A 173 5.95 -3.60 -3.64
N ALA A 174 6.71 -4.19 -4.56
CA ALA A 174 6.90 -5.63 -4.60
C ALA A 174 7.74 -6.09 -3.41
N PRO A 175 7.23 -6.89 -2.45
CA PRO A 175 7.98 -7.28 -1.25
C PRO A 175 9.11 -8.30 -1.54
N SER A 176 9.22 -8.76 -2.78
CA SER A 176 10.13 -9.83 -3.19
C SER A 176 11.59 -9.39 -3.04
N LYS A 177 12.33 -10.02 -2.12
CA LYS A 177 13.78 -9.80 -1.95
C LYS A 177 14.62 -10.24 -3.15
N PHE A 178 14.11 -11.23 -3.87
CA PHE A 178 14.77 -11.80 -5.03
C PHE A 178 13.97 -11.38 -6.27
N GLY A 179 14.51 -10.44 -7.04
CA GLY A 179 13.84 -9.86 -8.19
C GLY A 179 14.32 -8.45 -8.47
N ASN A 180 13.77 -7.87 -9.53
CA ASN A 180 13.98 -6.47 -9.84
C ASN A 180 13.11 -5.61 -8.91
N GLU A 181 13.58 -4.41 -8.60
CA GLU A 181 12.83 -3.41 -7.86
C GLU A 181 11.58 -3.03 -8.67
N MET A 182 10.41 -3.39 -8.18
CA MET A 182 9.12 -3.18 -8.83
C MET A 182 8.11 -2.59 -7.85
N PHE A 183 7.17 -1.84 -8.39
CA PHE A 183 5.99 -1.42 -7.65
C PHE A 183 4.79 -1.37 -8.58
N VAL A 184 3.61 -1.46 -7.98
CA VAL A 184 2.34 -1.27 -8.66
C VAL A 184 1.75 0.05 -8.20
N VAL A 185 1.15 0.76 -9.14
CA VAL A 185 0.43 2.00 -8.87
C VAL A 185 -0.91 1.94 -9.59
N SER A 186 -1.98 2.32 -8.89
CA SER A 186 -3.26 2.58 -9.51
C SER A 186 -3.52 4.08 -9.58
N SER A 187 -3.97 4.53 -10.73
CA SER A 187 -4.48 5.87 -10.97
C SER A 187 -5.89 5.75 -11.55
N LEU A 188 -6.89 6.16 -10.78
CA LEU A 188 -8.29 6.07 -11.15
C LEU A 188 -8.71 4.62 -11.48
N ASP A 189 -9.00 4.32 -12.74
CA ASP A 189 -9.40 3.01 -13.26
C ASP A 189 -8.24 2.22 -13.89
N GLN A 190 -7.03 2.77 -13.91
CA GLN A 190 -5.86 2.15 -14.53
C GLN A 190 -4.86 1.70 -13.46
N GLY A 191 -4.37 0.47 -13.58
CA GLY A 191 -3.26 -0.05 -12.78
C GLY A 191 -2.01 -0.24 -13.62
N PHE A 192 -0.88 0.30 -13.20
CA PHE A 192 0.40 0.20 -13.88
C PHE A 192 1.43 -0.51 -12.99
N ILE A 193 2.27 -1.33 -13.61
CA ILE A 193 3.42 -1.95 -12.96
C ILE A 193 4.66 -1.27 -13.52
N TYR A 194 5.50 -0.79 -12.60
CA TYR A 194 6.80 -0.20 -12.91
C TYR A 194 7.93 -1.11 -12.44
N GLN A 195 8.99 -1.15 -13.23
CA GLN A 195 10.22 -1.87 -12.91
C GLN A 195 11.40 -0.92 -13.03
N ARG A 196 12.40 -1.07 -12.17
CA ARG A 196 13.66 -0.34 -12.27
C ARG A 196 14.58 -1.00 -13.30
N ASN A 197 15.11 -0.19 -14.22
CA ASN A 197 16.17 -0.58 -15.15
C ASN A 197 17.55 -0.56 -14.48
N ASP A 198 18.54 -1.17 -15.14
CA ASP A 198 19.96 -1.12 -14.74
C ASP A 198 20.50 0.32 -14.63
N ASN A 199 19.92 1.25 -15.41
CA ASN A 199 20.23 2.67 -15.37
C ASN A 199 19.63 3.41 -14.15
N GLY A 200 18.98 2.68 -13.24
CA GLY A 200 18.37 3.20 -12.03
C GLY A 200 17.02 3.90 -12.21
N LYS A 201 16.51 4.00 -13.44
CA LYS A 201 15.21 4.63 -13.77
C LYS A 201 14.08 3.60 -13.82
N TYR A 202 12.90 3.99 -13.34
CA TYR A 202 11.67 3.23 -13.48
C TYR A 202 11.00 3.45 -14.84
N PHE A 203 10.45 2.39 -15.39
CA PHE A 203 9.68 2.38 -16.63
C PHE A 203 8.46 1.47 -16.47
N CYS A 204 7.38 1.79 -17.19
CA CYS A 204 6.17 0.99 -17.17
C CYS A 204 6.40 -0.31 -17.94
N VAL A 205 6.16 -1.44 -17.29
CA VAL A 205 6.38 -2.79 -17.83
C VAL A 205 5.08 -3.50 -18.16
N ALA A 206 3.99 -3.11 -17.53
CA ALA A 206 2.72 -3.81 -17.63
C ALA A 206 1.56 -2.93 -17.14
N THR A 207 0.37 -3.19 -17.65
CA THR A 207 -0.89 -2.58 -17.19
C THR A 207 -1.85 -3.68 -16.74
N LEU A 208 -2.51 -3.49 -15.61
CA LEU A 208 -3.50 -4.42 -15.08
C LEU A 208 -4.85 -4.24 -15.81
N PRO A 209 -5.31 -5.26 -16.56
CA PRO A 209 -6.51 -5.13 -17.39
C PRO A 209 -7.83 -5.27 -16.57
N GLU A 210 -8.95 -5.02 -17.24
CA GLU A 210 -10.32 -5.34 -16.81
C GLU A 210 -10.95 -4.54 -15.66
N HIS A 211 -10.40 -3.39 -15.28
CA HIS A 211 -11.05 -2.51 -14.30
C HIS A 211 -12.17 -1.69 -14.95
N GLN A 212 -13.37 -1.70 -14.36
CA GLN A 212 -14.54 -0.95 -14.85
C GLN A 212 -14.98 0.16 -13.88
N GLY A 213 -14.07 0.57 -12.99
CA GLY A 213 -14.31 1.58 -11.98
C GLY A 213 -13.01 1.99 -11.30
N LEU A 214 -13.13 2.88 -10.32
CA LEU A 214 -11.99 3.36 -9.54
C LEU A 214 -11.38 2.21 -8.74
N ILE A 215 -10.07 2.02 -8.87
CA ILE A 215 -9.29 1.11 -8.04
C ILE A 215 -9.08 1.79 -6.69
N ARG A 216 -9.65 1.21 -5.64
CA ARG A 216 -9.62 1.75 -4.27
C ARG A 216 -8.33 1.44 -3.54
N ASP A 217 -7.79 0.25 -3.77
CA ASP A 217 -6.60 -0.24 -3.07
C ASP A 217 -5.91 -1.32 -3.91
N VAL A 218 -4.60 -1.42 -3.75
CA VAL A 218 -3.77 -2.41 -4.44
C VAL A 218 -2.80 -3.02 -3.45
N ALA A 219 -2.63 -4.33 -3.50
CA ALA A 219 -1.72 -5.04 -2.60
C ALA A 219 -0.87 -6.07 -3.36
N TRP A 220 0.44 -6.02 -3.17
CA TRP A 220 1.41 -6.93 -3.77
C TRP A 220 1.77 -8.04 -2.77
N ALA A 221 1.58 -9.30 -3.16
CA ALA A 221 1.83 -10.44 -2.28
C ALA A 221 3.33 -10.73 -2.14
N ALA A 222 3.78 -11.05 -0.93
CA ALA A 222 5.14 -11.56 -0.71
C ALA A 222 5.33 -12.91 -1.43
N SER A 223 6.25 -13.02 -2.38
CA SER A 223 6.39 -14.19 -3.26
C SER A 223 6.81 -15.49 -2.54
N MET A 224 7.53 -15.40 -1.41
CA MET A 224 7.99 -16.49 -0.51
C MET A 224 7.89 -17.92 -1.09
N GLY A 225 8.77 -18.25 -2.04
CA GLY A 225 8.89 -19.59 -2.64
C GLY A 225 8.19 -19.78 -3.99
N ARG A 226 7.38 -18.81 -4.43
CA ARG A 226 6.78 -18.79 -5.78
C ARG A 226 7.74 -18.17 -6.79
N THR A 227 7.72 -18.71 -8.01
CA THR A 227 8.44 -18.15 -9.17
C THR A 227 7.67 -17.01 -9.85
N TYR A 228 6.41 -16.80 -9.43
CA TYR A 228 5.52 -15.76 -9.90
C TYR A 228 5.14 -14.82 -8.76
N GLN A 229 4.73 -13.62 -9.12
CA GLN A 229 4.22 -12.60 -8.21
C GLN A 229 2.69 -12.61 -8.27
N LEU A 230 2.04 -12.24 -7.17
CA LEU A 230 0.59 -12.00 -7.14
C LEU A 230 0.31 -10.57 -6.74
N ILE A 231 -0.64 -9.94 -7.43
CA ILE A 231 -1.13 -8.60 -7.13
C ILE A 231 -2.64 -8.68 -6.99
N ALA A 232 -3.17 -8.14 -5.90
CA ALA A 232 -4.61 -8.02 -5.68
C ALA A 232 -5.04 -6.57 -5.88
N THR A 233 -6.21 -6.36 -6.49
CA THR A 233 -6.84 -5.04 -6.60
C THR A 233 -8.24 -5.06 -6.03
N ALA A 234 -8.60 -3.98 -5.35
CA ALA A 234 -9.95 -3.67 -4.90
C ALA A 234 -10.54 -2.59 -5.82
N CYS A 235 -11.74 -2.83 -6.35
CA CYS A 235 -12.36 -1.91 -7.30
C CYS A 235 -13.75 -1.47 -6.85
N LYS A 236 -14.12 -0.25 -7.23
CA LYS A 236 -15.45 0.34 -7.09
C LYS A 236 -16.54 -0.43 -7.83
N ASP A 237 -16.18 -1.20 -8.86
CA ASP A 237 -17.12 -2.11 -9.55
C ASP A 237 -17.54 -3.32 -8.71
N GLY A 238 -17.07 -3.39 -7.46
CA GLY A 238 -17.38 -4.42 -6.48
C GLY A 238 -16.65 -5.73 -6.66
N HIS A 239 -15.64 -5.74 -7.53
CA HIS A 239 -14.82 -6.91 -7.74
C HIS A 239 -13.46 -6.81 -7.06
N VAL A 240 -13.06 -7.93 -6.43
CA VAL A 240 -11.67 -8.21 -6.06
C VAL A 240 -11.03 -9.00 -7.19
N ARG A 241 -9.88 -8.54 -7.69
CA ARG A 241 -9.13 -9.25 -8.73
C ARG A 241 -7.78 -9.68 -8.21
N ILE A 242 -7.33 -10.86 -8.62
CA ILE A 242 -5.99 -11.37 -8.33
C ILE A 242 -5.30 -11.63 -9.66
N PHE A 243 -4.19 -10.93 -9.88
CA PHE A 243 -3.35 -11.07 -11.06
C PHE A 243 -2.09 -11.85 -10.71
N LYS A 244 -1.72 -12.78 -11.56
CA LYS A 244 -0.45 -13.49 -11.53
C LYS A 244 0.49 -12.88 -12.54
N VAL A 245 1.66 -12.48 -12.08
CA VAL A 245 2.69 -11.83 -12.88
C VAL A 245 3.90 -12.75 -12.94
N THR A 246 4.25 -13.18 -14.15
CA THR A 246 5.39 -14.08 -14.42
C THR A 246 6.38 -13.44 -15.37
N ASN A 247 7.67 -13.65 -15.10
CA ASN A 247 8.74 -13.32 -16.05
C ASN A 247 8.76 -14.38 -17.17
N ALA A 248 8.65 -13.99 -18.43
CA ALA A 248 8.69 -14.93 -19.56
C ALA A 248 10.08 -15.54 -19.82
N ASN A 249 11.13 -15.13 -19.08
CA ASN A 249 12.51 -15.56 -19.34
C ASN A 249 12.85 -16.97 -18.83
N GLY A 250 11.87 -17.74 -18.34
CA GLY A 250 12.05 -19.08 -17.79
C GLY A 250 11.42 -20.19 -18.64
N GLY A 251 11.90 -20.40 -19.87
CA GLY A 251 11.62 -21.62 -20.63
C GLY A 251 11.33 -21.42 -22.12
N ASN A 252 12.22 -21.94 -22.96
CA ASN A 252 12.10 -22.23 -24.39
C ASN A 252 11.10 -21.38 -25.21
N SER A 253 11.67 -20.59 -26.12
CA SER A 253 10.98 -20.06 -27.29
C SER A 253 10.35 -21.18 -28.14
N THR A 254 9.18 -21.67 -27.75
CA THR A 254 8.28 -22.36 -28.67
C THR A 254 7.44 -21.29 -29.32
N PHE A 255 7.81 -20.99 -30.57
CA PHE A 255 7.04 -20.19 -31.51
C PHE A 255 5.56 -20.62 -31.49
N LEU A 256 4.69 -19.80 -30.91
CA LEU A 256 3.27 -19.80 -31.24
C LEU A 256 3.06 -18.75 -32.33
N PRO A 257 2.34 -19.07 -33.43
CA PRO A 257 2.13 -18.12 -34.50
C PRO A 257 1.18 -17.01 -34.06
N ASN A 258 1.61 -15.77 -34.35
CA ASN A 258 0.91 -14.52 -34.12
C ASN A 258 -0.54 -14.53 -34.58
N HIS A 259 -1.47 -14.27 -33.66
CA HIS A 259 -2.72 -13.56 -33.98
C HIS A 259 -3.25 -12.83 -32.74
N SER A 260 -2.76 -11.61 -32.53
CA SER A 260 -3.49 -10.42 -32.08
C SER A 260 -2.49 -9.38 -31.56
N SER A 261 -2.69 -8.15 -32.02
CA SER A 261 -1.87 -6.97 -31.74
C SER A 261 -1.73 -6.72 -30.24
N SER A 262 -0.58 -7.08 -29.68
CA SER A 262 -0.11 -6.58 -28.39
C SER A 262 1.17 -5.78 -28.63
N PHE A 263 1.17 -4.53 -28.19
CA PHE A 263 2.33 -3.65 -28.22
C PHE A 263 3.40 -4.25 -27.28
N SER A 264 4.51 -4.77 -27.82
CA SER A 264 5.62 -5.24 -27.00
C SER A 264 6.50 -4.07 -26.57
N LEU A 265 6.35 -3.65 -25.31
CA LEU A 265 7.40 -2.92 -24.59
C LEU A 265 8.31 -3.94 -23.90
N SER A 266 9.60 -3.61 -23.86
CA SER A 266 10.74 -4.53 -23.80
C SER A 266 11.06 -5.16 -22.44
N THR A 267 10.05 -5.74 -21.78
CA THR A 267 10.18 -6.68 -20.67
C THR A 267 8.96 -7.60 -20.70
N ASN A 268 9.16 -8.88 -20.98
CA ASN A 268 8.08 -9.85 -21.14
C ASN A 268 7.51 -10.29 -19.77
N LEU A 269 6.79 -9.40 -19.09
CA LEU A 269 5.90 -9.80 -18.00
C LEU A 269 4.60 -10.31 -18.60
N ILE A 270 4.24 -11.54 -18.27
CA ILE A 270 2.93 -12.10 -18.60
C ILE A 270 2.04 -11.88 -17.39
N ILE A 271 0.92 -11.18 -17.61
CA ILE A 271 -0.12 -10.95 -16.60
C ILE A 271 -1.31 -11.85 -16.91
N GLU A 272 -1.65 -12.71 -15.96
CA GLU A 272 -2.81 -13.59 -16.02
C GLU A 272 -3.79 -13.19 -14.93
N LEU A 273 -5.07 -13.00 -15.27
CA LEU A 273 -6.12 -12.87 -14.26
C LEU A 273 -6.40 -14.27 -13.70
N VAL A 274 -6.09 -14.48 -12.42
CA VAL A 274 -6.25 -15.76 -11.73
C VAL A 274 -7.64 -15.91 -11.15
N SER A 275 -8.15 -14.84 -10.53
CA SER A 275 -9.44 -14.88 -9.87
C SER A 275 -10.08 -13.50 -9.88
N LYS A 276 -11.40 -13.51 -10.01
CA LYS A 276 -12.27 -12.34 -9.97
C LYS A 276 -13.46 -12.69 -9.08
N PHE A 277 -13.64 -11.94 -7.99
CA PHE A 277 -14.69 -12.16 -7.01
C PHE A 277 -15.63 -10.98 -6.98
N ASP A 278 -16.93 -11.22 -7.01
CA ASP A 278 -18.01 -10.23 -6.92
C ASP A 278 -18.82 -10.36 -5.61
N GLU A 279 -18.31 -11.13 -4.64
CA GLU A 279 -19.08 -11.50 -3.45
C GLU A 279 -19.42 -10.34 -2.50
N HIS A 280 -18.72 -9.20 -2.58
CA HIS A 280 -18.99 -8.03 -1.73
C HIS A 280 -20.23 -7.22 -2.16
N SER A 281 -20.84 -7.49 -3.32
CA SER A 281 -22.10 -6.86 -3.78
C SER A 281 -22.15 -5.32 -3.68
N GLY A 282 -21.00 -4.66 -3.77
CA GLY A 282 -20.79 -3.24 -3.52
C GLY A 282 -19.29 -2.90 -3.59
N GLU A 283 -18.90 -1.66 -3.34
CA GLU A 283 -17.50 -1.24 -3.51
C GLU A 283 -16.57 -2.02 -2.57
N VAL A 284 -15.42 -2.46 -3.10
CA VAL A 284 -14.35 -3.02 -2.26
C VAL A 284 -13.38 -1.90 -1.93
N TRP A 285 -13.18 -1.64 -0.64
CA TRP A 285 -12.37 -0.52 -0.16
C TRP A 285 -10.92 -0.89 0.09
N ARG A 286 -10.66 -2.08 0.63
CA ARG A 286 -9.32 -2.49 1.05
C ARG A 286 -9.02 -3.93 0.65
N VAL A 287 -7.77 -4.16 0.26
CA VAL A 287 -7.19 -5.49 0.04
C VAL A 287 -5.85 -5.56 0.75
N SER A 288 -5.55 -6.69 1.38
CA SER A 288 -4.26 -6.87 2.05
C SER A 288 -3.85 -8.33 2.05
N TRP A 289 -2.57 -8.57 1.79
CA TRP A 289 -1.98 -9.89 1.89
C TRP A 289 -1.41 -10.12 3.28
N ASN A 290 -1.45 -11.37 3.73
CA ASN A 290 -0.67 -11.75 4.91
C ASN A 290 0.84 -11.70 4.60
N LEU A 291 1.67 -11.75 5.65
CA LEU A 291 3.14 -11.67 5.55
C LEU A 291 3.75 -12.69 4.57
N THR A 292 3.15 -13.88 4.44
CA THR A 292 3.63 -14.93 3.54
C THR A 292 3.03 -14.88 2.13
N GLY A 293 2.08 -13.97 1.88
CA GLY A 293 1.38 -13.84 0.60
C GLY A 293 0.49 -15.04 0.23
N THR A 294 0.05 -15.83 1.21
CA THR A 294 -0.77 -17.04 1.03
C THR A 294 -2.27 -16.81 1.25
N VAL A 295 -2.62 -15.81 2.07
CA VAL A 295 -4.01 -15.44 2.38
C VAL A 295 -4.20 -13.98 2.01
N LEU A 296 -5.26 -13.69 1.26
CA LEU A 296 -5.71 -12.34 0.94
C LEU A 296 -6.90 -12.01 1.83
N SER A 297 -6.97 -10.81 2.35
CA SER A 297 -8.18 -10.25 2.95
C SER A 297 -8.76 -9.16 2.07
N SER A 298 -10.09 -9.11 1.96
CA SER A 298 -10.82 -8.00 1.33
C SER A 298 -11.93 -7.48 2.24
N ALA A 299 -12.18 -6.17 2.19
CA ALA A 299 -13.27 -5.51 2.91
C ALA A 299 -14.03 -4.57 1.97
N GLY A 300 -15.36 -4.55 2.07
CA GLY A 300 -16.23 -3.77 1.20
C GLY A 300 -17.47 -3.22 1.89
N ASP A 301 -18.36 -2.62 1.09
CA ASP A 301 -19.61 -1.98 1.54
C ASP A 301 -20.59 -2.92 2.25
N ASP A 302 -20.47 -4.24 2.04
CA ASP A 302 -21.30 -5.24 2.73
C ASP A 302 -21.02 -5.36 4.24
N GLY A 303 -20.05 -4.60 4.76
CA GLY A 303 -19.66 -4.61 6.16
C GLY A 303 -19.00 -5.92 6.59
N LYS A 304 -18.51 -6.71 5.62
CA LYS A 304 -17.85 -7.99 5.84
C LYS A 304 -16.40 -7.92 5.42
N VAL A 305 -15.58 -8.71 6.12
CA VAL A 305 -14.20 -9.00 5.73
C VAL A 305 -14.14 -10.44 5.27
N ARG A 306 -13.62 -10.68 4.07
CA ARG A 306 -13.47 -12.03 3.50
C ARG A 306 -12.01 -12.41 3.46
N LEU A 307 -11.71 -13.67 3.77
CA LEU A 307 -10.38 -14.25 3.67
C LEU A 307 -10.34 -15.25 2.52
N TRP A 308 -9.41 -15.04 1.59
CA TRP A 308 -9.25 -15.85 0.39
C TRP A 308 -7.93 -16.62 0.45
N LYS A 309 -7.96 -17.88 0.02
CA LYS A 309 -6.76 -18.72 -0.08
C LYS A 309 -6.73 -19.46 -1.41
N ALA A 310 -5.54 -19.60 -1.98
CA ALA A 310 -5.34 -20.40 -3.17
C ALA A 310 -5.56 -21.89 -2.87
N SER A 311 -6.34 -22.54 -3.73
CA SER A 311 -6.47 -23.99 -3.81
C SER A 311 -5.22 -24.59 -4.48
N TYR A 312 -5.18 -25.92 -4.58
CA TYR A 312 -4.11 -26.62 -5.31
C TYR A 312 -4.09 -26.27 -6.81
N SER A 313 -5.22 -25.87 -7.39
CA SER A 313 -5.32 -25.45 -8.79
C SER A 313 -4.90 -23.99 -9.03
N ASN A 314 -4.37 -23.29 -8.01
CA ASN A 314 -4.11 -21.84 -8.00
C ASN A 314 -5.37 -20.96 -8.11
N GLU A 315 -6.56 -21.52 -7.98
CA GLU A 315 -7.80 -20.74 -7.89
C GLU A 315 -8.01 -20.28 -6.45
N PHE A 316 -8.38 -19.03 -6.24
CA PHE A 316 -8.64 -18.53 -4.90
C PHE A 316 -10.08 -18.84 -4.47
N GLN A 317 -10.25 -19.28 -3.23
CA GLN A 317 -11.54 -19.59 -2.63
C GLN A 317 -11.71 -18.82 -1.33
N CYS A 318 -12.94 -18.39 -1.05
CA CYS A 318 -13.32 -17.78 0.22
C CYS A 318 -13.28 -18.84 1.33
N MET A 319 -12.38 -18.67 2.30
CA MET A 319 -12.24 -19.57 3.44
C MET A 319 -13.10 -19.15 4.63
N ALA A 320 -13.25 -17.84 4.83
CA ALA A 320 -13.94 -17.30 5.98
C ALA A 320 -14.51 -15.93 5.67
N VAL A 321 -15.67 -15.65 6.26
CA VAL A 321 -16.33 -14.36 6.23
C VAL A 321 -16.50 -13.90 7.66
N ILE A 322 -15.99 -12.71 7.95
CA ILE A 322 -16.07 -12.05 9.26
C ILE A 322 -17.05 -10.89 9.09
N SER A 323 -18.15 -10.92 9.86
CA SER A 323 -19.09 -9.79 9.92
C SER A 323 -18.98 -9.09 11.27
N ALA A 324 -19.27 -7.79 11.27
CA ALA A 324 -19.33 -6.99 12.49
C ALA A 324 -20.64 -7.15 13.27
N GLU A 325 -21.58 -7.98 12.80
CA GLU A 325 -22.85 -8.22 13.48
C GLU A 325 -22.58 -8.83 14.86
N GLN A 326 -22.79 -8.01 15.89
CA GLN A 326 -23.03 -8.52 17.24
C GLN A 326 -24.23 -9.48 17.12
N PRO A 327 -24.17 -10.69 17.68
CA PRO A 327 -25.38 -11.47 17.85
C PRO A 327 -26.32 -10.62 18.70
N ASN A 328 -27.42 -10.16 18.10
CA ASN A 328 -28.49 -9.46 18.81
C ASN A 328 -28.88 -10.33 20.01
N LEU A 329 -28.62 -9.82 21.21
CA LEU A 329 -29.09 -10.39 22.48
C LEU A 329 -30.52 -9.91 22.76
#